data_AF-A0A3S4M7E0-F1
#
_entry.id   AF-A0A3S4M7E0-F1
#
_cell.length_a   1.000
_cell.length_b   1.000
_cell.length_c   1.000
_cell.angle_alpha   90.00
_cell.angle_beta   90.00
_cell.angle_gamma   90.00
#
_symmetry.space_group_name_H-M   'P 1'
#
loop_
_entity.id
_entity.type
_entity.pdbx_description
1 polymer ?
#
loop_
_entity_poly.entity_id
_entity_poly.type
_entity_poly.pdbx_seq_one_letter_code
_entity_poly.pdbx_strand_id
1 'polypeptide(L)'
;MTVPTPLQHADDYQQIHDGIIRLVDNAHTEAVRSINALMTATYWEIGRRIVEFEQGGEARAAYGIQLIERLSADLSQRYKRGFSTANLRQMRMFYLYFQDIEIQQTLSGESSNLIYLAKVFPLPWSAYVRLLSVKNPDARTFYEKETLRNGWSVRQLDRQISTQFYERTLLSHDKSAMLQQPAPAEPTVLPERAIRDPFILEFLNLRDEYSESDLEEALLSHLMDFMLELGDDFAFVGRQRRLRIDDSWFRVDLLFFHRRLRCLFAR
;
A
#
# COMPACT_ATOMS: atom_id res chain seq x y z
N MET A 1 50.88 30.48 10.25
CA MET A 1 50.09 29.90 9.16
C MET A 1 49.81 28.44 9.49
N THR A 2 48.67 28.17 10.12
CA THR A 2 48.20 26.81 10.39
C THR A 2 47.25 26.41 9.27
N VAL A 3 47.67 25.47 8.44
CA VAL A 3 46.83 24.86 7.41
C VAL A 3 45.72 24.07 8.13
N PRO A 4 44.42 24.26 7.80
CA PRO A 4 43.37 23.47 8.40
C PRO A 4 43.45 22.03 7.89
N THR A 5 43.29 21.10 8.82
CA THR A 5 43.45 19.66 8.64
C THR A 5 42.40 19.10 7.66
N PRO A 6 42.79 18.44 6.54
CA PRO A 6 41.86 18.00 5.49
C PRO A 6 40.92 16.85 5.88
N LEU A 7 41.11 16.22 7.05
CA LEU A 7 40.33 15.05 7.50
C LEU A 7 38.92 15.40 8.02
N GLN A 8 38.74 16.58 8.64
CA GLN A 8 37.43 16.97 9.20
C GLN A 8 36.37 17.22 8.11
N HIS A 9 36.76 17.80 6.97
CA HIS A 9 35.83 18.09 5.88
C HIS A 9 35.36 16.84 5.11
N ALA A 10 36.15 15.77 5.11
CA ALA A 10 35.77 14.49 4.49
C ALA A 10 34.70 13.77 5.31
N ASP A 11 34.82 13.78 6.64
CA ASP A 11 33.81 13.22 7.56
C ASP A 11 32.50 14.02 7.53
N ASP A 12 32.58 15.35 7.47
CA ASP A 12 31.41 16.23 7.34
C ASP A 12 30.66 15.99 6.02
N TYR A 13 31.40 15.83 4.91
CA TYR A 13 30.80 15.52 3.61
C TYR A 13 30.14 14.13 3.60
N GLN A 14 30.83 13.10 4.13
CA GLN A 14 30.28 11.75 4.19
C GLN A 14 29.01 11.70 5.04
N GLN A 15 28.97 12.44 6.16
CA GLN A 15 27.78 12.53 7.01
C GLN A 15 26.60 13.19 6.29
N ILE A 16 26.84 14.28 5.53
CA ILE A 16 25.80 14.93 4.72
C ILE A 16 25.34 14.01 3.59
N HIS A 17 26.28 13.37 2.90
CA HIS A 17 26.01 12.40 1.82
C HIS A 17 25.12 11.25 2.30
N ASP A 18 25.49 10.59 3.40
CA ASP A 18 24.71 9.48 3.97
C ASP A 18 23.38 9.97 4.58
N GLY A 19 23.31 11.23 5.00
CA GLY A 19 22.08 11.89 5.39
C GLY A 19 21.11 12.08 4.22
N ILE A 20 21.61 12.52 3.06
CA ILE A 20 20.84 12.71 1.83
C ILE A 20 20.37 11.35 1.28
N ILE A 21 21.24 10.34 1.21
CA ILE A 21 20.84 8.98 0.77
C ILE A 21 19.70 8.46 1.63
N ARG A 22 19.84 8.51 2.97
CA ARG A 22 18.76 8.09 3.88
C ARG A 22 17.47 8.89 3.69
N LEU A 23 17.57 10.18 3.36
CA LEU A 23 16.39 11.01 3.10
C LEU A 23 15.65 10.53 1.85
N VAL A 24 16.38 10.28 0.75
CA VAL A 24 15.83 9.78 -0.51
C VAL A 24 15.25 8.37 -0.35
N ASP A 25 15.99 7.46 0.29
CA ASP A 25 15.52 6.08 0.56
C ASP A 25 14.22 6.06 1.37
N ASN A 26 14.12 6.93 2.38
CA ASN A 26 12.90 7.08 3.17
C ASN A 26 11.75 7.63 2.32
N ALA A 27 12.01 8.60 1.44
CA ALA A 27 10.98 9.13 0.55
C ALA A 27 10.45 8.05 -0.42
N HIS A 28 11.34 7.26 -1.03
CA HIS A 28 10.98 6.12 -1.87
C HIS A 28 10.17 5.07 -1.11
N THR A 29 10.60 4.73 0.10
CA THR A 29 9.87 3.76 0.94
C THR A 29 8.43 4.21 1.20
N GLU A 30 8.23 5.49 1.50
CA GLU A 30 6.90 6.02 1.82
C GLU A 30 6.02 6.13 0.57
N ALA A 31 6.58 6.55 -0.57
CA ALA A 31 5.87 6.58 -1.84
C ALA A 31 5.33 5.18 -2.20
N VAL A 32 6.18 4.14 -2.11
CA VAL A 32 5.78 2.75 -2.34
C VAL A 32 4.68 2.31 -1.40
N ARG A 33 4.78 2.64 -0.11
CA ARG A 33 3.75 2.29 0.88
C ARG A 33 2.42 2.95 0.55
N SER A 34 2.43 4.25 0.24
CA SER A 34 1.23 4.99 -0.14
C SER A 34 0.57 4.41 -1.38
N ILE A 35 1.35 4.07 -2.41
CA ILE A 35 0.83 3.46 -3.63
C ILE A 35 0.23 2.10 -3.36
N ASN A 36 0.91 1.24 -2.61
CA ASN A 36 0.37 -0.07 -2.25
C ASN A 36 -0.96 0.05 -1.50
N ALA A 37 -1.04 0.97 -0.54
CA ALA A 37 -2.26 1.16 0.25
C ALA A 37 -3.43 1.66 -0.60
N LEU A 38 -3.18 2.65 -1.49
CA LEU A 38 -4.20 3.16 -2.41
C LEU A 38 -4.60 2.13 -3.47
N MET A 39 -3.65 1.36 -3.99
CA MET A 39 -3.89 0.28 -4.94
C MET A 39 -4.79 -0.79 -4.31
N THR A 40 -4.43 -1.30 -3.12
CA THR A 40 -5.23 -2.31 -2.42
C THR A 40 -6.65 -1.79 -2.13
N ALA A 41 -6.79 -0.56 -1.64
CA ALA A 41 -8.09 0.07 -1.41
C ALA A 41 -8.93 0.18 -2.70
N THR A 42 -8.30 0.59 -3.80
CA THR A 42 -8.96 0.71 -5.10
C THR A 42 -9.45 -0.65 -5.59
N TYR A 43 -8.64 -1.70 -5.47
CA TYR A 43 -8.99 -3.05 -5.85
C TYR A 43 -10.11 -3.64 -5.00
N TRP A 44 -10.16 -3.35 -3.70
CA TRP A 44 -11.31 -3.69 -2.86
C TRP A 44 -12.60 -3.02 -3.35
N GLU A 45 -12.53 -1.72 -3.64
CA GLU A 45 -13.67 -0.94 -4.12
C GLU A 45 -14.18 -1.37 -5.50
N ILE A 46 -13.28 -1.77 -6.39
CA ILE A 46 -13.68 -2.39 -7.66
C ILE A 46 -14.41 -3.70 -7.39
N GLY A 47 -13.90 -4.53 -6.48
CA GLY A 47 -14.56 -5.75 -6.04
C GLY A 47 -15.98 -5.51 -5.52
N ARG A 48 -16.15 -4.50 -4.66
CA ARG A 48 -17.46 -4.08 -4.13
C ARG A 48 -18.44 -3.74 -5.25
N ARG A 49 -18.03 -2.86 -6.17
CA ARG A 49 -18.86 -2.42 -7.31
C ARG A 49 -19.28 -3.60 -8.20
N ILE A 50 -18.37 -4.56 -8.44
CA ILE A 50 -18.68 -5.77 -9.21
C ILE A 50 -19.76 -6.59 -8.48
N VAL A 51 -19.59 -6.83 -7.18
CA VAL A 51 -20.53 -7.66 -6.41
C VAL A 51 -21.89 -6.98 -6.23
N GLU A 52 -21.94 -5.69 -5.94
CA GLU A 52 -23.19 -4.93 -5.83
C GLU A 52 -23.98 -4.95 -7.14
N PHE A 53 -23.29 -4.77 -8.27
CA PHE A 53 -23.92 -4.85 -9.59
C PHE A 53 -24.43 -6.26 -9.91
N GLU A 54 -23.69 -7.31 -9.54
CA GLU A 54 -24.14 -8.71 -9.70
C GLU A 54 -25.37 -9.04 -8.82
N GLN A 55 -25.45 -8.49 -7.60
CA GLN A 55 -26.54 -8.76 -6.66
C GLN A 55 -27.88 -8.16 -7.12
N GLY A 56 -27.84 -7.03 -7.84
CA GLY A 56 -28.99 -6.36 -8.43
C GLY A 56 -29.51 -6.94 -9.76
N GLY A 57 -28.88 -7.99 -10.31
CA GLY A 57 -29.29 -8.65 -11.56
C GLY A 57 -30.06 -9.97 -11.36
N GLU A 58 -31.05 -10.24 -12.21
CA GLU A 58 -31.99 -11.38 -12.08
C GLU A 58 -31.39 -12.78 -12.44
N ALA A 59 -30.26 -12.86 -13.15
CA ALA A 59 -29.70 -14.14 -13.64
C ALA A 59 -28.28 -14.42 -13.10
N ARG A 60 -28.19 -15.07 -11.94
CA ARG A 60 -26.92 -15.25 -11.22
C ARG A 60 -26.00 -16.32 -11.86
N ALA A 61 -24.68 -16.06 -11.76
CA ALA A 61 -23.53 -16.75 -12.37
C ALA A 61 -23.19 -16.39 -13.83
N ALA A 62 -24.09 -16.61 -14.79
CA ALA A 62 -23.78 -16.33 -16.21
C ALA A 62 -23.58 -14.82 -16.47
N TYR A 63 -24.38 -13.98 -15.82
CA TYR A 63 -24.30 -12.52 -15.90
C TYR A 63 -22.98 -11.98 -15.31
N GLY A 64 -22.51 -12.54 -14.20
CA GLY A 64 -21.26 -12.12 -13.56
C GLY A 64 -20.02 -12.45 -14.40
N ILE A 65 -20.01 -13.61 -15.08
CA ILE A 65 -18.92 -13.97 -16.00
C ILE A 65 -18.86 -12.97 -17.16
N GLN A 66 -20.00 -12.66 -17.78
CA GLN A 66 -20.08 -11.70 -18.88
C GLN A 66 -19.70 -10.28 -18.45
N LEU A 67 -20.07 -9.86 -17.23
CA LEU A 67 -19.68 -8.57 -16.68
C LEU A 67 -18.16 -8.44 -16.56
N ILE A 68 -17.49 -9.43 -15.95
CA ILE A 68 -16.03 -9.39 -15.76
C ILE A 68 -15.30 -9.39 -17.10
N GLU A 69 -15.78 -10.16 -18.09
CA GLU A 69 -15.19 -10.18 -19.42
C GLU A 69 -15.31 -8.81 -20.11
N ARG A 70 -16.49 -8.18 -20.05
CA ARG A 70 -16.71 -6.83 -20.59
C ARG A 70 -15.86 -5.78 -19.88
N LEU A 71 -15.86 -5.78 -18.54
CA LEU A 71 -15.03 -4.87 -17.75
C LEU A 71 -13.54 -5.05 -18.08
N SER A 72 -13.08 -6.29 -18.27
CA SER A 72 -11.69 -6.54 -18.63
C SER A 72 -11.35 -5.91 -19.97
N ALA A 73 -12.20 -6.07 -20.99
CA ALA A 73 -12.00 -5.48 -22.30
C ALA A 73 -12.00 -3.94 -22.23
N ASP A 74 -13.03 -3.34 -21.62
CA ASP A 74 -13.20 -1.88 -21.55
C ASP A 74 -12.09 -1.20 -20.73
N LEU A 75 -11.75 -1.76 -19.56
CA LEU A 75 -10.73 -1.21 -18.68
C LEU A 75 -9.32 -1.45 -19.24
N SER A 76 -9.05 -2.58 -19.87
CA SER A 76 -7.76 -2.81 -20.53
C SER A 76 -7.59 -1.90 -21.76
N GLN A 77 -8.67 -1.54 -22.46
CA GLN A 77 -8.58 -0.55 -23.53
C GLN A 77 -8.21 0.85 -23.01
N ARG A 78 -8.74 1.24 -21.85
CA ARG A 78 -8.51 2.56 -21.26
C ARG A 78 -7.18 2.66 -20.50
N TYR A 79 -6.89 1.67 -19.66
CA TYR A 79 -5.78 1.68 -18.69
C TYR A 79 -4.65 0.72 -19.06
N LYS A 80 -4.80 -0.06 -20.14
CA LYS A 80 -3.82 -1.03 -20.66
C LYS A 80 -3.60 -2.23 -19.74
N ARG A 81 -2.87 -2.06 -18.63
CA ARG A 81 -2.44 -3.15 -17.74
C ARG A 81 -3.27 -3.16 -16.45
N GLY A 82 -3.16 -4.23 -15.65
CA GLY A 82 -3.82 -4.32 -14.34
C GLY A 82 -5.30 -4.73 -14.37
N PHE A 83 -5.96 -4.82 -15.52
CA PHE A 83 -7.42 -5.11 -15.59
C PHE A 83 -7.76 -6.38 -16.38
N SER A 84 -6.91 -7.40 -16.29
CA SER A 84 -7.23 -8.72 -16.84
C SER A 84 -8.45 -9.34 -16.16
N THR A 85 -9.12 -10.27 -16.85
CA THR A 85 -10.26 -11.04 -16.30
C THR A 85 -9.85 -11.74 -15.00
N ALA A 86 -8.60 -12.23 -14.91
CA ALA A 86 -8.07 -12.86 -13.71
C ALA A 86 -7.96 -11.86 -12.55
N ASN A 87 -7.42 -10.67 -12.78
CA ASN A 87 -7.28 -9.67 -11.72
C ASN A 87 -8.64 -9.16 -11.25
N LEU A 88 -9.58 -8.91 -12.17
CA LEU A 88 -10.96 -8.52 -11.80
C LEU A 88 -11.69 -9.59 -11.00
N ARG A 89 -11.46 -10.89 -11.29
CA ARG A 89 -11.95 -11.99 -10.44
C ARG A 89 -11.31 -11.96 -9.06
N GLN A 90 -10.02 -11.66 -8.95
CA GLN A 90 -9.33 -11.51 -7.67
C GLN A 90 -9.89 -10.32 -6.87
N MET A 91 -10.10 -9.16 -7.49
CA MET A 91 -10.74 -7.99 -6.87
C MET A 91 -12.13 -8.32 -6.33
N ARG A 92 -12.95 -9.01 -7.13
CA ARG A 92 -14.26 -9.51 -6.71
C ARG A 92 -14.17 -10.45 -5.50
N MET A 93 -13.26 -11.42 -5.53
CA MET A 93 -13.05 -12.33 -4.40
C MET A 93 -12.50 -11.61 -3.17
N PHE A 94 -11.68 -10.59 -3.37
CA PHE A 94 -11.15 -9.76 -2.29
C PHE A 94 -12.26 -9.05 -1.53
N TYR A 95 -13.19 -8.41 -2.24
CA TYR A 95 -14.36 -7.84 -1.57
C TYR A 95 -15.15 -8.92 -0.80
N LEU A 96 -15.47 -10.06 -1.43
CA LEU A 96 -16.26 -11.12 -0.76
C LEU A 96 -15.59 -11.69 0.50
N TYR A 97 -14.26 -11.77 0.52
CA TYR A 97 -13.51 -12.32 1.66
C TYR A 97 -13.23 -11.30 2.76
N PHE A 98 -13.31 -10.01 2.45
CA PHE A 98 -12.99 -8.91 3.35
C PHE A 98 -14.13 -7.88 3.40
N GLN A 99 -15.39 -8.33 3.28
CA GLN A 99 -16.58 -7.47 3.34
C GLN A 99 -17.00 -7.13 4.76
N ASP A 100 -16.72 -8.01 5.72
CA ASP A 100 -17.15 -7.91 7.13
C ASP A 100 -16.23 -7.02 7.99
N ILE A 101 -15.42 -6.19 7.34
CA ILE A 101 -14.64 -5.18 8.06
C ILE A 101 -15.66 -4.21 8.63
N GLU A 102 -15.65 -4.03 9.96
CA GLU A 102 -16.41 -2.98 10.65
C GLU A 102 -15.97 -1.61 10.12
N ILE A 103 -16.50 -1.21 8.96
CA ILE A 103 -16.50 0.16 8.49
C ILE A 103 -17.50 0.85 9.41
N GLN A 104 -17.03 1.24 10.60
CA GLN A 104 -17.82 2.03 11.53
C GLN A 104 -18.32 3.25 10.77
N GLN A 105 -19.65 3.41 10.78
CA GLN A 105 -20.41 4.33 9.96
C GLN A 105 -19.67 5.64 9.66
N THR A 106 -19.38 5.87 8.38
CA THR A 106 -19.60 7.20 7.81
C THR A 106 -20.42 7.03 6.54
N LEU A 107 -21.71 6.84 6.77
CA LEU A 107 -22.79 7.08 5.81
C LEU A 107 -22.83 8.59 5.49
N SER A 108 -21.87 9.04 4.69
CA SER A 108 -22.07 10.11 3.72
C SER A 108 -21.35 9.61 2.46
N GLY A 109 -22.05 8.86 1.62
CA GLY A 109 -22.65 9.47 0.45
C GLY A 109 -21.59 9.55 -0.66
N GLU A 110 -21.58 8.53 -1.51
CA GLU A 110 -21.00 8.56 -2.87
C GLU A 110 -19.48 8.57 -3.06
N SER A 111 -18.67 8.66 -2.00
CA SER A 111 -17.22 8.42 -2.13
C SER A 111 -16.70 7.57 -1.00
N SER A 112 -16.43 6.30 -1.30
CA SER A 112 -15.52 5.49 -0.51
C SER A 112 -14.24 6.27 -0.30
N ASN A 113 -13.98 6.69 0.94
CA ASN A 113 -12.78 7.43 1.25
C ASN A 113 -11.60 6.48 1.09
N LEU A 114 -10.95 6.49 -0.08
CA LEU A 114 -9.82 5.61 -0.40
C LEU A 114 -8.71 5.75 0.64
N ILE A 115 -8.55 6.92 1.26
CA ILE A 115 -7.59 7.11 2.35
C ILE A 115 -8.01 6.34 3.60
N TYR A 116 -9.30 6.27 3.91
CA TYR A 116 -9.77 5.43 5.01
C TYR A 116 -9.54 3.95 4.71
N LEU A 117 -9.91 3.48 3.50
CA LEU A 117 -9.69 2.08 3.10
C LEU A 117 -8.21 1.71 3.04
N ALA A 118 -7.34 2.63 2.63
CA ALA A 118 -5.89 2.45 2.65
C ALA A 118 -5.35 2.22 4.08
N LYS A 119 -6.02 2.75 5.11
CA LYS A 119 -5.69 2.47 6.52
C LYS A 119 -6.22 1.11 6.98
N VAL A 120 -7.34 0.67 6.42
CA VAL A 120 -7.99 -0.62 6.73
C VAL A 120 -7.19 -1.80 6.15
N PHE A 121 -6.57 -1.61 4.98
CA PHE A 121 -5.79 -2.64 4.29
C PHE A 121 -4.28 -2.34 4.32
N PRO A 122 -3.59 -2.65 5.42
CA PRO A 122 -2.19 -2.30 5.62
C PRO A 122 -1.19 -3.12 4.79
N LEU A 123 -1.62 -4.23 4.18
CA LEU A 123 -0.76 -5.10 3.38
C LEU A 123 -0.77 -4.69 1.89
N PRO A 124 0.35 -4.90 1.16
CA PRO A 124 0.36 -4.70 -0.29
C PRO A 124 -0.57 -5.70 -0.98
N TRP A 125 -1.10 -5.33 -2.16
CA TRP A 125 -2.02 -6.17 -2.93
C TRP A 125 -1.47 -7.58 -3.18
N SER A 126 -0.18 -7.71 -3.46
CA SER A 126 0.48 -8.99 -3.70
C SER A 126 0.39 -9.94 -2.48
N ALA A 127 0.35 -9.42 -1.25
CA ALA A 127 0.08 -10.22 -0.06
C ALA A 127 -1.38 -10.68 0.01
N TYR A 128 -2.33 -9.77 -0.29
CA TYR A 128 -3.74 -10.14 -0.37
C TYR A 128 -4.01 -11.21 -1.42
N VAL A 129 -3.38 -11.14 -2.59
CA VAL A 129 -3.46 -12.20 -3.61
C VAL A 129 -3.04 -13.57 -3.05
N ARG A 130 -2.00 -13.63 -2.19
CA ARG A 130 -1.63 -14.88 -1.49
C ARG A 130 -2.71 -15.32 -0.52
N LEU A 131 -3.28 -14.39 0.25
CA LEU A 131 -4.38 -14.67 1.18
C LEU A 131 -5.65 -15.15 0.48
N LEU A 132 -5.94 -14.68 -0.74
CA LEU A 132 -7.06 -15.16 -1.56
C LEU A 132 -6.94 -16.64 -1.92
N SER A 133 -5.71 -17.18 -2.01
CA SER A 133 -5.47 -18.60 -2.28
C SER A 133 -5.78 -19.51 -1.08
N VAL A 134 -5.87 -18.94 0.13
CA VAL A 134 -6.15 -19.67 1.37
C VAL A 134 -7.66 -19.89 1.49
N LYS A 135 -8.08 -21.15 1.40
CA LYS A 135 -9.51 -21.54 1.42
C LYS A 135 -10.15 -21.41 2.80
N ASN A 136 -9.42 -21.75 3.86
CA ASN A 136 -9.91 -21.69 5.23
C ASN A 136 -9.93 -20.22 5.72
N PRO A 137 -11.08 -19.65 6.12
CA PRO A 137 -11.18 -18.26 6.57
C PRO A 137 -10.41 -17.99 7.86
N ASP A 138 -10.35 -18.95 8.79
CA ASP A 138 -9.58 -18.82 10.04
C ASP A 138 -8.08 -18.80 9.75
N ALA A 139 -7.63 -19.68 8.85
CA ALA A 139 -6.24 -19.69 8.39
C ALA A 139 -5.87 -18.39 7.68
N ARG A 140 -6.75 -17.86 6.83
CA ARG A 140 -6.53 -16.58 6.14
C ARG A 140 -6.35 -15.43 7.13
N THR A 141 -7.25 -15.33 8.11
CA THR A 141 -7.20 -14.32 9.17
C THR A 141 -5.94 -14.47 10.01
N PHE A 142 -5.54 -15.71 10.30
CA PHE A 142 -4.30 -16.01 11.02
C PHE A 142 -3.07 -15.52 10.24
N TYR A 143 -2.97 -15.86 8.96
CA TYR A 143 -1.83 -15.45 8.12
C TYR A 143 -1.76 -13.94 7.93
N GLU A 144 -2.90 -13.25 7.78
CA GLU A 144 -2.95 -11.79 7.74
C GLU A 144 -2.39 -11.17 9.03
N LYS A 145 -2.89 -11.62 10.20
CA LYS A 145 -2.45 -11.12 11.51
C LYS A 145 -0.97 -11.38 11.76
N GLU A 146 -0.49 -12.59 11.45
CA GLU A 146 0.92 -12.94 11.65
C GLU A 146 1.84 -12.24 10.65
N THR A 147 1.36 -11.92 9.44
CA THR A 147 2.11 -11.09 8.48
C THR A 147 2.33 -9.68 9.05
N LEU A 148 1.28 -9.08 9.62
CA LEU A 148 1.37 -7.76 10.24
C LEU A 148 2.22 -7.75 11.51
N ARG A 149 2.08 -8.79 12.33
CA ARG A 149 2.81 -8.92 13.60
C ARG A 149 4.31 -9.13 13.39
N ASN A 150 4.68 -9.97 12.44
CA ASN A 150 6.07 -10.38 12.21
C ASN A 150 6.75 -9.65 11.06
N GLY A 151 6.02 -8.76 10.35
CA GLY A 151 6.54 -8.00 9.21
C GLY A 151 6.93 -8.89 8.04
N TRP A 152 6.19 -9.96 7.76
CA TRP A 152 6.57 -10.91 6.72
C TRP A 152 6.55 -10.27 5.33
N SER A 153 7.62 -10.50 4.55
CA SER A 153 7.60 -10.21 3.12
C SER A 153 6.59 -11.11 2.41
N VAL A 154 6.14 -10.74 1.20
CA VAL A 154 5.21 -11.55 0.39
C VAL A 154 5.75 -12.97 0.18
N ARG A 155 7.07 -13.13 0.03
CA ARG A 155 7.74 -14.44 -0.09
C ARG A 155 7.67 -15.24 1.19
N GLN A 156 7.84 -14.58 2.34
CA GLN A 156 7.73 -15.24 3.64
C GLN A 156 6.30 -15.67 3.90
N LEU A 157 5.30 -14.81 3.63
CA LEU A 157 3.90 -15.17 3.69
C LEU A 157 3.60 -16.40 2.82
N ASP A 158 4.03 -16.39 1.56
CA ASP A 158 3.87 -17.52 0.63
C ASP A 158 4.50 -18.81 1.15
N ARG A 159 5.70 -18.72 1.75
CA ARG A 159 6.38 -19.84 2.40
C ARG A 159 5.61 -20.36 3.62
N GLN A 160 5.10 -19.47 4.48
CA GLN A 160 4.35 -19.87 5.67
C GLN A 160 3.03 -20.55 5.30
N ILE A 161 2.33 -20.04 4.28
CA ILE A 161 1.14 -20.68 3.70
C ILE A 161 1.52 -22.07 3.14
N SER A 162 2.57 -22.14 2.32
CA SER A 162 3.00 -23.39 1.67
C SER A 162 3.42 -24.47 2.67
N THR A 163 3.98 -24.06 3.81
CA THR A 163 4.39 -24.97 4.89
C THR A 163 3.30 -25.24 5.92
N GLN A 164 2.06 -24.82 5.66
CA GLN A 164 0.90 -25.04 6.51
C GLN A 164 1.16 -24.62 7.97
N PHE A 165 1.77 -23.45 8.14
CA PHE A 165 2.18 -22.94 9.45
C PHE A 165 0.99 -22.78 10.41
N TYR A 166 -0.19 -22.42 9.91
CA TYR A 166 -1.43 -22.37 10.69
C TYR A 166 -1.78 -23.73 11.29
N GLU A 167 -1.84 -24.77 10.46
CA GLU A 167 -2.20 -26.13 10.85
C GLU A 167 -1.19 -26.70 11.85
N ARG A 168 0.11 -26.45 11.60
CA ARG A 168 1.19 -26.84 12.52
C ARG A 168 1.09 -26.13 13.87
N THR A 169 0.74 -24.85 13.86
CA THR A 169 0.51 -24.07 15.08
C THR A 169 -0.68 -24.62 15.87
N LEU A 170 -1.76 -25.02 15.19
CA LEU A 170 -2.92 -25.63 15.85
C LEU A 170 -2.58 -26.97 16.52
N LEU A 171 -1.77 -27.79 15.86
CA LEU A 171 -1.35 -29.13 16.30
C LEU A 171 -0.24 -29.09 17.36
N SER A 172 0.42 -27.95 17.55
CA SER A 172 1.50 -27.83 18.53
C SER A 172 0.99 -27.79 19.96
N HIS A 173 1.69 -28.52 20.83
CA HIS A 173 1.50 -28.45 22.27
C HIS A 173 2.01 -27.13 22.87
N ASP A 174 2.96 -26.46 22.22
CA ASP A 174 3.49 -25.17 22.64
C ASP A 174 3.26 -24.10 21.55
N LYS A 175 2.04 -23.55 21.57
CA LYS A 175 1.61 -22.51 20.63
C LYS A 175 2.36 -21.20 20.85
N SER A 176 2.67 -20.87 22.11
CA SER A 176 3.43 -19.68 22.49
C SER A 176 4.80 -19.65 21.84
N ALA A 177 5.55 -20.75 21.91
CA ALA A 177 6.88 -20.84 21.29
C ALA A 177 6.82 -20.74 19.76
N MET A 178 5.80 -21.35 19.13
CA MET A 178 5.63 -21.26 17.67
C MET A 178 5.27 -19.86 17.18
N LEU A 179 4.54 -19.08 17.98
CA LEU A 179 4.14 -17.71 17.66
C LEU A 179 5.21 -16.66 18.01
N GLN A 180 6.30 -17.06 18.67
CA GLN A 180 7.47 -16.21 18.92
C GLN A 180 8.58 -16.49 17.91
N GLN A 181 8.24 -16.62 16.62
CA GLN A 181 9.28 -16.70 15.60
C GLN A 181 10.06 -15.37 15.57
N PRO A 182 11.40 -15.39 15.74
CA PRO A 182 12.19 -14.20 15.52
C PRO A 182 11.93 -13.69 14.11
N ALA A 183 11.74 -12.37 13.97
CA ALA A 183 11.58 -11.75 12.66
C ALA A 183 12.74 -12.23 11.76
N PRO A 184 12.45 -12.87 10.62
CA PRO A 184 13.50 -13.40 9.77
C PRO A 184 14.46 -12.27 9.38
N ALA A 185 15.76 -12.52 9.51
CA ALA A 185 16.84 -11.61 9.14
C ALA A 185 16.99 -11.51 7.61
N GLU A 186 15.89 -11.36 6.87
CA GLU A 186 15.99 -10.88 5.49
C GLU A 186 16.25 -9.37 5.54
N PRO A 187 17.18 -8.86 4.71
CA PRO A 187 17.37 -7.43 4.59
C PRO A 187 16.03 -6.79 4.25
N THR A 188 15.67 -5.74 4.98
CA THR A 188 14.56 -4.84 4.65
C THR A 188 14.52 -4.68 3.14
N VAL A 189 13.40 -5.08 2.51
CA VAL A 189 13.30 -5.03 1.05
C VAL A 189 13.65 -3.61 0.64
N LEU A 190 14.78 -3.45 -0.08
CA LEU A 190 15.22 -2.14 -0.56
C LEU A 190 14.06 -1.50 -1.33
N PRO A 191 13.81 -0.19 -1.17
CA PRO A 191 12.70 0.50 -1.83
C PRO A 191 12.65 0.20 -3.33
N GLU A 192 13.82 0.19 -3.98
CA GLU A 192 14.04 -0.20 -5.38
C GLU A 192 13.38 -1.53 -5.78
N ARG A 193 13.43 -2.55 -4.91
CA ARG A 193 12.83 -3.87 -5.19
C ARG A 193 11.32 -3.85 -4.98
N ALA A 194 10.84 -3.01 -4.07
CA ALA A 194 9.41 -2.88 -3.80
C ALA A 194 8.71 -2.09 -4.92
N ILE A 195 9.37 -1.09 -5.52
CA ILE A 195 8.79 -0.37 -6.67
C ILE A 195 8.72 -1.25 -7.93
N ARG A 196 9.62 -2.24 -8.05
CA ARG A 196 9.57 -3.26 -9.12
C ARG A 196 8.48 -4.33 -8.94
N ASP A 197 7.59 -4.19 -7.95
CA ASP A 197 6.42 -5.08 -7.86
C ASP A 197 5.59 -4.92 -9.15
N PRO A 198 5.35 -6.01 -9.91
CA PRO A 198 4.58 -5.95 -11.16
C PRO A 198 3.21 -5.29 -10.97
N PHE A 199 2.56 -5.46 -9.82
CA PHE A 199 1.25 -4.84 -9.56
C PHE A 199 1.35 -3.32 -9.41
N ILE A 200 2.43 -2.80 -8.81
CA ILE A 200 2.67 -1.35 -8.74
C ILE A 200 2.89 -0.79 -10.14
N LEU A 201 3.71 -1.46 -10.95
CA LEU A 201 3.97 -1.04 -12.32
C LEU A 201 2.69 -1.06 -13.16
N GLU A 202 1.88 -2.11 -13.05
CA GLU A 202 0.59 -2.19 -13.74
C GLU A 202 -0.39 -1.10 -13.26
N PHE A 203 -0.45 -0.85 -11.95
CA PHE A 203 -1.33 0.15 -11.35
C PHE A 203 -0.96 1.58 -11.79
N LEU A 204 0.33 1.88 -11.88
CA LEU A 204 0.85 3.15 -12.37
C LEU A 204 0.89 3.23 -13.92
N ASN A 205 0.44 2.19 -14.62
CA ASN A 205 0.46 2.09 -16.08
C ASN A 205 1.87 2.27 -16.70
N LEU A 206 2.86 1.67 -16.04
CA LEU A 206 4.26 1.68 -16.41
C LEU A 206 4.58 0.46 -17.32
N ARG A 207 5.30 0.68 -18.44
CA ARG A 207 5.98 -0.33 -19.29
C ARG A 207 7.06 -1.16 -18.54
N ASP A 208 7.54 -2.25 -19.13
CA ASP A 208 8.54 -3.14 -18.48
C ASP A 208 10.00 -2.65 -18.60
N GLU A 209 10.27 -1.66 -19.46
CA GLU A 209 11.59 -1.07 -19.68
C GLU A 209 11.63 0.31 -19.02
N TYR A 210 12.11 0.39 -17.78
CA TYR A 210 12.41 1.67 -17.13
C TYR A 210 13.75 1.66 -16.44
N SER A 211 14.41 2.81 -16.54
CA SER A 211 15.47 3.19 -15.62
C SER A 211 14.87 3.65 -14.28
N GLU A 212 15.67 3.64 -13.22
CA GLU A 212 15.28 4.12 -11.89
C GLU A 212 14.74 5.56 -11.91
N SER A 213 15.26 6.38 -12.83
CA SER A 213 14.85 7.77 -13.02
C SER A 213 13.44 7.91 -13.59
N ASP A 214 13.01 7.04 -14.51
CA ASP A 214 11.67 7.11 -15.09
C ASP A 214 10.59 6.74 -14.07
N LEU A 215 10.95 5.87 -13.13
CA LEU A 215 10.12 5.42 -12.03
C LEU A 215 9.98 6.50 -10.96
N GLU A 216 11.10 7.13 -10.58
CA GLU A 216 11.13 8.29 -9.70
C GLU A 216 10.31 9.45 -10.29
N GLU A 217 10.47 9.73 -11.58
CA GLU A 217 9.73 10.80 -12.28
C GLU A 217 8.23 10.51 -12.34
N ALA A 218 7.80 9.26 -12.53
CA ALA A 218 6.39 8.89 -12.48
C ALA A 218 5.79 9.00 -11.07
N LEU A 219 6.54 8.59 -10.04
CA LEU A 219 6.16 8.72 -8.63
C LEU A 219 6.04 10.20 -8.23
N LEU A 220 7.03 11.01 -8.61
CA LEU A 220 7.04 12.45 -8.38
C LEU A 220 5.93 13.15 -9.15
N SER A 221 5.70 12.79 -10.41
CA SER A 221 4.61 13.36 -11.22
C SER A 221 3.25 13.06 -10.62
N HIS A 222 3.00 11.83 -10.16
CA HIS A 222 1.72 11.52 -9.50
C HIS A 222 1.56 12.18 -8.13
N LEU A 223 2.65 12.37 -7.39
CA LEU A 223 2.61 13.12 -6.14
C LEU A 223 2.37 14.62 -6.41
N MET A 224 2.97 15.16 -7.47
CA MET A 224 2.74 16.53 -7.95
C MET A 224 1.30 16.72 -8.45
N ASP A 225 0.76 15.78 -9.23
CA ASP A 225 -0.62 15.80 -9.70
C ASP A 225 -1.59 15.72 -8.52
N PHE A 226 -1.31 14.87 -7.52
CA PHE A 226 -2.06 14.85 -6.27
C PHE A 226 -1.99 16.19 -5.50
N MET A 227 -0.82 16.84 -5.48
CA MET A 227 -0.68 18.18 -4.89
C MET A 227 -1.44 19.25 -5.67
N LEU A 228 -1.53 19.13 -6.99
CA LEU A 228 -2.31 20.02 -7.86
C LEU A 228 -3.82 19.76 -7.71
N GLU A 229 -4.25 18.50 -7.57
CA GLU A 229 -5.63 18.11 -7.28
C GLU A 229 -6.11 18.61 -5.91
N LEU A 230 -5.20 18.77 -4.94
CA LEU A 230 -5.51 19.43 -3.66
C LEU A 230 -5.93 20.90 -3.84
N GLY A 231 -5.58 21.51 -4.97
CA GLY A 231 -5.87 22.89 -5.33
C GLY A 231 -4.67 23.81 -5.11
N ASP A 232 -4.56 24.84 -5.97
CA ASP A 232 -3.41 25.75 -6.02
C ASP A 232 -3.09 26.42 -4.68
N ASP A 233 -4.08 26.54 -3.81
CA ASP A 233 -3.96 27.21 -2.52
C ASP A 233 -3.26 26.40 -1.43
N PHE A 234 -2.79 25.18 -1.70
CA PHE A 234 -2.02 24.39 -0.74
C PHE A 234 -0.53 24.41 -1.04
N ALA A 235 0.28 24.68 -0.02
CA ALA A 235 1.73 24.58 -0.05
C ALA A 235 2.19 23.49 0.93
N PHE A 236 3.05 22.58 0.49
CA PHE A 236 3.63 21.57 1.38
C PHE A 236 4.60 22.21 2.38
N VAL A 237 4.45 21.92 3.67
CA VAL A 237 5.25 22.49 4.77
C VAL A 237 6.21 21.47 5.39
N GLY A 238 5.87 20.18 5.35
CA GLY A 238 6.75 19.10 5.79
C GLY A 238 6.02 17.86 6.29
N ARG A 239 6.79 16.78 6.51
CA ARG A 239 6.30 15.48 6.99
C ARG A 239 6.67 15.23 8.46
N GLN A 240 5.86 14.46 9.19
CA GLN A 240 6.08 14.05 10.58
C GLN A 240 6.40 15.20 11.55
N ARG A 241 5.74 16.34 11.33
CA ARG A 241 5.94 17.54 12.15
C ARG A 241 5.31 17.33 13.53
N ARG A 242 6.08 17.63 14.58
CA ARG A 242 5.54 17.77 15.93
C ARG A 242 4.94 19.16 16.06
N LEU A 243 3.64 19.20 16.30
CA LEU A 243 2.90 20.41 16.59
C LEU A 243 2.51 20.39 18.06
N ARG A 244 2.70 21.51 18.74
CA ARG A 244 2.17 21.72 20.07
C ARG A 244 0.82 22.41 19.92
N ILE A 245 -0.23 21.77 20.43
CA ILE A 245 -1.56 22.35 20.54
C ILE A 245 -1.89 22.34 22.02
N ASP A 246 -2.01 23.53 22.59
CA ASP A 246 -2.09 23.77 24.04
C ASP A 246 -0.93 23.12 24.81
N ASP A 247 -1.23 22.20 25.73
CA ASP A 247 -0.24 21.46 26.52
C ASP A 247 0.06 20.06 25.99
N SER A 248 -0.47 19.70 24.81
CA SER A 248 -0.28 18.39 24.21
C SER A 248 0.53 18.46 22.92
N TRP A 249 1.41 17.48 22.74
CA TRP A 249 2.22 17.32 21.54
C TRP A 249 1.57 16.32 20.60
N PHE A 250 1.27 16.77 19.39
CA PHE A 250 0.73 15.94 18.33
C PHE A 250 1.77 15.76 17.23
N ARG A 251 1.88 14.53 16.72
CA ARG A 251 2.70 14.24 15.54
C ARG A 251 1.76 14.14 14.36
N VAL A 252 1.99 14.98 13.36
CA VAL A 252 1.20 15.04 12.13
C VAL A 252 2.02 14.46 11.00
N ASP A 253 1.43 13.55 10.24
CA ASP A 253 2.14 12.83 9.18
C ASP A 253 2.42 13.75 8.00
N LEU A 254 1.44 14.53 7.52
CA LEU A 254 1.64 15.51 6.46
C LEU A 254 1.09 16.89 6.86
N LEU A 255 1.92 17.92 6.74
CA LEU A 255 1.55 19.31 7.04
C LEU A 255 1.56 20.16 5.76
N PHE A 256 0.44 20.80 5.50
CA PHE A 256 0.22 21.72 4.40
C PHE A 256 -0.18 23.10 4.94
N PHE A 257 0.07 24.14 4.17
CA PHE A 257 -0.35 25.50 4.45
C PHE A 257 -1.34 25.97 3.38
N HIS A 258 -2.54 26.37 3.79
CA HIS A 258 -3.54 26.90 2.89
C HIS A 258 -3.33 28.42 2.75
N ARG A 259 -2.85 28.87 1.59
CA ARG A 259 -2.45 30.26 1.30
C ARG A 259 -3.58 31.28 1.51
N ARG A 260 -4.79 30.95 1.04
CA ARG A 260 -5.97 31.82 1.12
C ARG A 260 -6.56 31.92 2.53
N LEU A 261 -6.68 30.78 3.23
CA LEU A 261 -7.23 30.71 4.59
C LEU A 261 -6.19 31.04 5.67
N ARG A 262 -4.91 31.07 5.31
CA ARG A 262 -3.75 31.30 6.19
C ARG A 262 -3.71 30.35 7.38
N CYS A 263 -4.12 29.10 7.17
CA CYS A 263 -4.13 28.08 8.21
C CYS A 263 -3.27 26.88 7.80
N LEU A 264 -2.81 26.15 8.82
CA LEU A 264 -2.14 24.87 8.63
C LEU A 264 -3.18 23.77 8.53
N PHE A 265 -3.07 22.96 7.48
CA PHE A 265 -3.86 21.76 7.28
C PHE A 265 -2.98 20.55 7.56
N ALA A 266 -3.43 19.68 8.46
CA ALA A 266 -2.69 18.56 9.00
C ALA A 266 -3.43 17.26 8.69
N ARG A 267 -2.74 16.27 8.11
CA ARG A 267 -3.28 14.93 7.85
C ARG A 267 -2.46 13.84 8.53
#